data_AF-A0AAW1NCT0-F1
#
_entry.id   AF-A0AAW1NCT0-F1
#
_cell.length_a   1.000
_cell.length_b   1.000
_cell.length_c   1.000
_cell.angle_alpha   90.00
_cell.angle_beta   90.00
_cell.angle_gamma   90.00
#
_symmetry.space_group_name_H-M   'P 1'
#
loop_
_entity.id
_entity.type
_entity.pdbx_description
1 polymer ?
#
loop_
_entity_poly.entity_id
_entity_poly.type
_entity_poly.pdbx_seq_one_letter_code
_entity_poly.pdbx_strand_id
1 'polypeptide(L)'
;MFRITGILGSILKKRMMLNDRAGIPMTRNFNTLVLEGGGYENIPFNYRDMRNAINQERRKGRFRGDAHELISYFDVLKRENPEFYFAVQKDVNGALLNIFWADARCCAMYKAFGDPVSYDTTLLSNRYRMPFSPFVGVNHHGSTVIFAAVLVSYEDMETFEWGFEKWIECMDKNLRSHPHFTAIDRDMRTVVHESTTELEFQNLWEEMVEKYNLQQNSWVREAWSIRRRWVPVYWMDTFCAGMSSTQRSEQSNRYFKSFVSIETGLKKFIDQFEFALKRKAEEENVLNFADKNRPLKWDQGIMFEEVFHKVYTNKKFQEFKDEVYGCINTNVETIPNSLGFLKMFRATSKVNDPFWKKDRRCFDVSINTMSGEYKCGCKLFEFKGIVCRHIIKCLDVLDVSVIPDKYILDR
;
A
#
# COMPACT_ATOMS: atom_id res chain seq x y z
N MET A 1 -24.98 -8.98 -19.82
CA MET A 1 -26.12 -9.81 -20.27
C MET A 1 -26.15 -11.15 -19.52
N PHE A 2 -27.10 -11.33 -18.58
CA PHE A 2 -27.27 -12.55 -17.78
C PHE A 2 -27.56 -13.79 -18.65
N ARG A 3 -26.73 -14.84 -18.57
CA ARG A 3 -26.93 -16.13 -19.30
C ARG A 3 -27.99 -17.04 -18.66
N ILE A 4 -29.04 -16.48 -18.07
CA ILE A 4 -30.20 -17.28 -17.60
C ILE A 4 -31.42 -16.85 -18.41
N THR A 5 -31.43 -17.23 -19.69
CA THR A 5 -32.56 -17.03 -20.61
C THR A 5 -33.06 -18.39 -21.10
N GLY A 6 -34.35 -18.67 -20.89
CA GLY A 6 -35.01 -19.94 -21.28
C GLY A 6 -35.86 -20.57 -20.17
N ILE A 7 -36.73 -21.53 -20.54
CA ILE A 7 -37.63 -22.25 -19.61
C ILE A 7 -36.82 -23.03 -18.55
N LEU A 8 -35.71 -23.64 -18.96
CA LEU A 8 -34.79 -24.33 -18.04
C LEU A 8 -34.17 -23.33 -17.03
N GLY A 9 -33.85 -22.13 -17.48
CA GLY A 9 -33.29 -21.05 -16.65
C GLY A 9 -34.27 -20.51 -15.61
N SER A 10 -35.58 -20.48 -15.90
CA SER A 10 -36.58 -19.99 -14.94
C SER A 10 -36.87 -21.00 -13.81
N ILE A 11 -36.87 -22.30 -14.12
CA ILE A 11 -37.03 -23.39 -13.14
C ILE A 11 -35.81 -23.44 -12.20
N LEU A 12 -34.60 -23.41 -12.78
CA LEU A 12 -33.36 -23.40 -12.01
C LEU A 12 -33.25 -22.14 -11.13
N LYS A 13 -33.67 -20.97 -11.65
CA LYS A 13 -33.75 -19.73 -10.85
C LYS A 13 -34.71 -19.85 -9.68
N LYS A 14 -35.90 -20.45 -9.86
CA LYS A 14 -36.86 -20.66 -8.77
C LYS A 14 -36.30 -21.60 -7.70
N ARG A 15 -35.66 -22.70 -8.10
CA ARG A 15 -35.00 -23.67 -7.21
C ARG A 15 -33.85 -23.03 -6.42
N MET A 16 -32.99 -22.29 -7.10
CA MET A 16 -31.89 -21.51 -6.53
C MET A 16 -32.38 -20.56 -5.42
N MET A 17 -33.49 -19.85 -5.66
CA MET A 17 -34.08 -18.92 -4.69
C MET A 17 -34.73 -19.64 -3.50
N LEU A 18 -35.35 -20.81 -3.72
CA LEU A 18 -35.91 -21.63 -2.65
C LEU A 18 -34.82 -22.17 -1.73
N ASN A 19 -33.74 -22.70 -2.30
CA ASN A 19 -32.58 -23.18 -1.54
C ASN A 19 -31.95 -22.06 -0.71
N ASP A 20 -31.85 -20.85 -1.27
CA ASP A 20 -31.34 -19.69 -0.54
C ASP A 20 -32.24 -19.28 0.63
N ARG A 21 -33.56 -19.27 0.43
CA ARG A 21 -34.56 -19.00 1.49
C ARG A 21 -34.58 -20.09 2.57
N ALA A 22 -34.25 -21.33 2.21
CA ALA A 22 -34.09 -22.45 3.13
C ALA A 22 -32.75 -22.42 3.90
N GLY A 23 -31.87 -21.43 3.67
CA GLY A 23 -30.60 -21.27 4.37
C GLY A 23 -29.48 -22.18 3.88
N ILE A 24 -29.63 -22.81 2.71
CA ILE A 24 -28.60 -23.69 2.14
C ILE A 24 -27.37 -22.84 1.76
N PRO A 25 -26.15 -23.19 2.22
CA PRO A 25 -24.93 -22.47 1.83
C PRO A 25 -24.76 -22.40 0.31
N MET A 26 -24.34 -21.25 -0.23
CA MET A 26 -24.26 -21.04 -1.68
C MET A 26 -23.46 -22.12 -2.41
N THR A 27 -22.34 -22.59 -1.85
CA THR A 27 -21.56 -23.68 -2.45
C THR A 27 -22.36 -24.97 -2.59
N ARG A 28 -23.16 -25.33 -1.58
CA ARG A 28 -24.06 -26.50 -1.64
C ARG A 28 -25.20 -26.27 -2.61
N ASN A 29 -25.79 -25.08 -2.61
CA ASN A 29 -26.86 -24.71 -3.56
C ASN A 29 -26.38 -24.85 -5.02
N PHE A 30 -25.18 -24.34 -5.32
CA PHE A 30 -24.59 -24.49 -6.65
C PHE A 30 -24.33 -25.95 -7.01
N ASN A 31 -23.67 -26.70 -6.12
CA ASN A 31 -23.35 -28.11 -6.37
C ASN A 31 -24.61 -28.96 -6.55
N THR A 32 -25.71 -28.67 -5.84
CA THR A 32 -26.98 -29.38 -6.06
C THR A 32 -27.55 -29.13 -7.46
N LEU A 33 -27.43 -27.90 -7.99
CA LEU A 33 -27.89 -27.57 -9.33
C LEU A 33 -26.99 -28.19 -10.42
N VAL A 34 -25.67 -28.30 -10.16
CA VAL A 34 -24.72 -29.02 -11.03
C VAL A 34 -25.06 -30.51 -11.10
N LEU A 35 -25.35 -31.13 -9.94
CA LEU A 35 -25.72 -32.54 -9.86
C LEU A 35 -27.07 -32.80 -10.54
N GLU A 36 -28.08 -31.96 -10.30
CA GLU A 36 -29.38 -32.04 -10.97
C GLU A 36 -29.25 -31.84 -12.49
N GLY A 37 -28.33 -30.97 -12.94
CA GLY A 37 -28.02 -30.75 -14.35
C GLY A 37 -27.17 -31.85 -14.99
N GLY A 38 -26.65 -32.80 -14.21
CA GLY A 38 -25.82 -33.90 -14.72
C GLY A 38 -24.40 -33.49 -15.12
N GLY A 39 -23.84 -32.43 -14.54
CA GLY A 39 -22.47 -31.97 -14.83
C GLY A 39 -22.35 -30.45 -14.93
N TYR A 40 -21.12 -29.94 -14.87
CA TYR A 40 -20.85 -28.50 -14.94
C TYR A 40 -21.11 -27.93 -16.34
N GLU A 41 -20.89 -28.75 -17.36
CA GLU A 41 -21.10 -28.47 -18.77
C GLU A 41 -22.59 -28.33 -19.15
N ASN A 42 -23.48 -28.87 -18.32
CA ASN A 42 -24.92 -28.94 -18.59
C ASN A 42 -25.72 -27.83 -17.89
N ILE A 43 -25.06 -26.95 -17.12
CA ILE A 43 -25.69 -25.80 -16.50
C ILE A 43 -25.33 -24.49 -17.24
N PRO A 44 -26.31 -23.60 -17.51
CA PRO A 44 -26.07 -22.41 -18.34
C PRO A 44 -25.39 -21.24 -17.58
N PHE A 45 -25.04 -21.43 -16.31
CA PHE A 45 -24.52 -20.39 -15.44
C PHE A 45 -23.44 -20.95 -14.51
N ASN A 46 -22.49 -20.11 -14.11
CA ASN A 46 -21.45 -20.48 -13.15
C ASN A 46 -21.81 -20.05 -11.71
N TYR A 47 -20.93 -20.38 -10.76
CA TYR A 47 -21.13 -20.03 -9.34
C TYR A 47 -21.31 -18.52 -9.11
N ARG A 48 -20.59 -17.69 -9.87
CA ARG A 48 -20.64 -16.23 -9.78
C ARG A 48 -21.99 -15.70 -10.27
N ASP A 49 -22.51 -16.22 -11.37
CA ASP A 49 -23.83 -15.89 -11.90
C ASP A 49 -24.94 -16.21 -10.87
N MET A 50 -24.87 -17.38 -10.24
CA MET A 50 -25.79 -17.80 -9.18
C MET A 50 -25.72 -16.86 -7.97
N ARG A 51 -24.51 -16.52 -7.53
CA ARG A 51 -24.27 -15.55 -6.44
C ARG A 51 -24.87 -14.18 -6.77
N ASN A 52 -24.63 -13.66 -7.97
CA ASN A 52 -25.15 -12.37 -8.43
C ASN A 52 -26.69 -12.35 -8.40
N ALA A 53 -27.33 -13.38 -8.94
CA ALA A 53 -28.79 -13.48 -8.96
C ALA A 53 -29.41 -13.55 -7.56
N ILE A 54 -28.85 -14.36 -6.66
CA ILE A 54 -29.30 -14.45 -5.27
C ILE A 54 -29.16 -13.10 -4.55
N ASN A 55 -28.00 -12.45 -4.70
CA ASN A 55 -27.74 -11.16 -4.06
C ASN A 55 -28.70 -10.08 -4.58
N GLN A 56 -29.02 -10.06 -5.88
CA GLN A 56 -30.02 -9.18 -6.46
C GLN A 56 -31.39 -9.34 -5.78
N GLU A 57 -31.85 -10.58 -5.61
CA GLU A 57 -33.15 -10.86 -5.00
C GLU A 57 -33.19 -10.45 -3.51
N ARG A 58 -32.11 -10.68 -2.77
CA ARG A 58 -31.98 -10.25 -1.36
C ARG A 58 -32.01 -8.73 -1.19
N ARG A 59 -31.62 -7.97 -2.22
CA ARG A 59 -31.57 -6.49 -2.18
C ARG A 59 -32.93 -5.85 -2.43
N LYS A 60 -33.85 -6.55 -3.10
CA LYS A 60 -35.23 -6.06 -3.33
C LYS A 60 -35.90 -5.76 -1.99
N GLY A 61 -36.02 -4.48 -1.64
CA GLY A 61 -36.71 -3.99 -0.44
C GLY A 61 -35.86 -3.48 0.72
N ARG A 62 -34.51 -3.61 0.71
CA ARG A 62 -33.64 -3.18 1.84
C ARG A 62 -32.78 -1.94 1.57
N PHE A 63 -32.71 -1.47 0.33
CA PHE A 63 -31.62 -0.64 -0.18
C PHE A 63 -31.93 0.88 -0.26
N ARG A 64 -33.21 1.28 -0.25
CA ARG A 64 -33.60 2.65 -0.63
C ARG A 64 -33.20 3.76 0.35
N GLY A 65 -33.18 3.50 1.66
CA GLY A 65 -32.84 4.49 2.70
C GLY A 65 -31.34 4.79 2.77
N ASP A 66 -30.53 3.77 3.12
CA ASP A 66 -29.07 3.91 3.29
C ASP A 66 -28.35 4.40 2.02
N ALA A 67 -28.83 4.05 0.81
CA ALA A 67 -28.23 4.52 -0.44
C ALA A 67 -28.43 6.03 -0.66
N HIS A 68 -29.59 6.56 -0.25
CA HIS A 68 -29.88 8.00 -0.38
C HIS A 68 -29.04 8.84 0.58
N GLU A 69 -28.85 8.34 1.81
CA GLU A 69 -28.00 8.97 2.82
C GLU A 69 -26.52 9.00 2.36
N LEU A 70 -26.01 7.91 1.79
CA LEU A 70 -24.65 7.85 1.24
C LEU A 70 -24.43 8.84 0.09
N ILE A 71 -25.39 8.93 -0.85
CA ILE A 71 -25.29 9.89 -1.96
C ILE A 71 -25.31 11.33 -1.43
N SER A 72 -26.20 11.63 -0.50
CA SER A 72 -26.30 12.97 0.12
C SER A 72 -25.01 13.36 0.84
N TYR A 73 -24.32 12.39 1.47
CA TYR A 73 -23.01 12.59 2.07
C TYR A 73 -21.93 12.90 1.03
N PHE A 74 -21.92 12.20 -0.11
CA PHE A 74 -20.98 12.48 -1.20
C PHE A 74 -21.24 13.85 -1.86
N ASP A 75 -22.49 14.31 -1.91
CA ASP A 75 -22.82 15.69 -2.33
C ASP A 75 -22.26 16.75 -1.37
N VAL A 76 -22.18 16.47 -0.07
CA VAL A 76 -21.49 17.35 0.90
C VAL A 76 -19.99 17.35 0.60
N LEU A 77 -19.36 16.18 0.49
CA LEU A 77 -17.93 16.06 0.21
C LEU A 77 -17.49 16.74 -1.09
N LYS A 78 -18.33 16.67 -2.14
CA LYS A 78 -18.08 17.35 -3.42
C LYS A 78 -18.16 18.88 -3.30
N ARG A 79 -19.04 19.40 -2.46
CA ARG A 79 -19.16 20.85 -2.20
C ARG A 79 -17.99 21.37 -1.37
N GLU A 80 -17.51 20.58 -0.42
CA GLU A 80 -16.37 20.94 0.43
C GLU A 80 -15.03 20.77 -0.30
N ASN A 81 -14.92 19.77 -1.19
CA ASN A 81 -13.73 19.50 -1.98
C ASN A 81 -14.08 19.31 -3.47
N PRO A 82 -13.89 20.34 -4.32
CA PRO A 82 -14.17 20.24 -5.76
C PRO A 82 -13.41 19.13 -6.49
N GLU A 83 -12.27 18.69 -5.96
CA GLU A 83 -11.43 17.61 -6.51
C GLU A 83 -11.86 16.21 -6.03
N PHE A 84 -12.79 16.09 -5.07
CA PHE A 84 -13.47 14.83 -4.80
C PHE A 84 -14.31 14.45 -6.02
N TYR A 85 -14.15 13.23 -6.53
CA TYR A 85 -14.93 12.71 -7.65
C TYR A 85 -15.78 11.56 -7.17
N PHE A 86 -17.05 11.52 -7.57
CA PHE A 86 -17.88 10.35 -7.42
C PHE A 86 -18.87 10.25 -8.58
N ALA A 87 -19.28 9.03 -8.91
CA ALA A 87 -20.24 8.72 -9.94
C ALA A 87 -21.23 7.67 -9.42
N VAL A 88 -22.49 7.81 -9.80
CA VAL A 88 -23.59 6.94 -9.35
C VAL A 88 -24.32 6.39 -10.57
N GLN A 89 -24.46 5.06 -10.62
CA GLN A 89 -25.34 4.38 -11.56
C GLN A 89 -26.58 3.88 -10.85
N LYS A 90 -27.76 4.12 -11.40
CA LYS A 90 -29.05 3.64 -10.89
C LYS A 90 -29.73 2.75 -11.91
N ASP A 91 -30.60 1.85 -11.44
CA ASP A 91 -31.47 1.06 -12.31
C ASP A 91 -32.68 1.88 -12.78
N VAL A 92 -33.50 1.26 -13.63
CA VAL A 92 -34.74 1.84 -14.16
C VAL A 92 -35.76 2.24 -13.08
N ASN A 93 -35.63 1.69 -11.86
CA ASN A 93 -36.51 1.97 -10.72
C ASN A 93 -35.88 2.96 -9.72
N GLY A 94 -34.76 3.58 -10.07
CA GLY A 94 -34.02 4.54 -9.24
C GLY A 94 -33.23 3.90 -8.09
N ALA A 95 -33.11 2.57 -8.04
CA ALA A 95 -32.27 1.90 -7.05
C ALA A 95 -30.80 2.03 -7.44
N LEU A 96 -29.92 2.31 -6.47
CA LEU A 96 -28.49 2.40 -6.71
C LEU A 96 -27.95 1.02 -7.19
N LEU A 97 -27.26 1.04 -8.33
CA LEU A 97 -26.57 -0.12 -8.89
C LEU A 97 -25.10 -0.09 -8.49
N ASN A 98 -24.38 0.94 -8.91
CA ASN A 98 -22.95 1.06 -8.71
C ASN A 98 -22.60 2.47 -8.25
N ILE A 99 -21.59 2.60 -7.38
CA ILE A 99 -21.06 3.89 -6.96
C ILE A 99 -19.55 3.84 -6.96
N PHE A 100 -18.94 4.80 -7.64
CA PHE A 100 -17.50 4.99 -7.74
C PHE A 100 -17.14 6.28 -7.00
N TRP A 101 -16.00 6.31 -6.32
CA TRP A 101 -15.47 7.55 -5.76
C TRP A 101 -13.95 7.54 -5.65
N ALA A 102 -13.37 8.73 -5.71
CA ALA A 102 -11.97 9.00 -5.46
C ALA A 102 -11.83 10.38 -4.79
N ASP A 103 -11.03 10.44 -3.74
CA ASP A 103 -10.60 11.72 -3.14
C ASP A 103 -9.48 12.33 -4.01
N ALA A 104 -9.39 13.66 -4.01
CA ALA A 104 -8.27 14.43 -4.59
C ALA A 104 -6.89 13.84 -4.27
N ARG A 105 -6.71 13.36 -3.03
CA ARG A 105 -5.47 12.70 -2.58
C ARG A 105 -5.25 11.38 -3.31
N CYS A 106 -6.30 10.59 -3.51
CA CYS A 106 -6.23 9.31 -4.21
C CYS A 106 -5.89 9.51 -5.69
N CYS A 107 -6.47 10.54 -6.33
CA CYS A 107 -6.10 10.95 -7.68
C CYS A 107 -4.61 11.34 -7.74
N ALA A 108 -4.14 12.22 -6.85
CA ALA A 108 -2.73 12.62 -6.78
C ALA A 108 -1.77 11.44 -6.55
N MET A 109 -2.19 10.44 -5.77
CA MET A 109 -1.42 9.22 -5.54
C MET A 109 -1.37 8.31 -6.78
N TYR A 110 -2.48 8.18 -7.52
CA TYR A 110 -2.46 7.46 -8.79
C TYR A 110 -1.52 8.14 -9.80
N LYS A 111 -1.51 9.48 -9.84
CA LYS A 111 -0.58 10.25 -10.66
C LYS A 111 0.89 9.89 -10.37
N ALA A 112 1.23 9.60 -9.12
CA ALA A 112 2.59 9.31 -8.69
C ALA A 112 2.96 7.81 -8.70
N PHE A 113 1.97 6.91 -8.58
CA PHE A 113 2.20 5.50 -8.25
C PHE A 113 1.36 4.49 -9.06
N GLY A 114 0.68 4.94 -10.11
CA GLY A 114 -0.26 4.16 -10.92
C GLY A 114 0.33 3.13 -11.88
N ASP A 115 1.54 2.63 -11.61
CA ASP A 115 2.26 1.69 -12.48
C ASP A 115 1.72 0.25 -12.31
N PRO A 116 1.77 -0.36 -11.11
CA PRO A 116 0.96 -1.53 -10.79
C PRO A 116 -0.39 -1.10 -10.19
N VAL A 117 -1.49 -1.49 -10.85
CA VAL A 117 -2.84 -1.38 -10.30
C VAL A 117 -3.41 -2.77 -10.12
N SER A 118 -3.84 -3.09 -8.91
CA SER A 118 -4.64 -4.27 -8.59
C SER A 118 -6.08 -3.84 -8.33
N TYR A 119 -7.01 -4.64 -8.87
CA TYR A 119 -8.44 -4.48 -8.70
C TYR A 119 -9.00 -5.84 -8.26
N ASP A 120 -9.49 -5.91 -7.02
CA ASP A 120 -9.95 -7.15 -6.41
C ASP A 120 -11.29 -6.94 -5.70
N THR A 121 -12.32 -7.66 -6.15
CA THR A 121 -13.69 -7.59 -5.61
C THR A 121 -13.91 -8.47 -4.37
N THR A 122 -12.91 -9.27 -3.96
CA THR A 122 -13.03 -10.22 -2.86
C THR A 122 -12.86 -9.60 -1.47
N LEU A 123 -12.60 -8.29 -1.40
CA LEU A 123 -12.11 -7.63 -0.19
C LEU A 123 -13.14 -7.53 0.93
N LEU A 124 -14.37 -7.06 0.66
CA LEU A 124 -15.43 -6.91 1.67
C LEU A 124 -16.81 -6.99 1.02
N SER A 125 -17.79 -7.60 1.72
CA SER A 125 -19.20 -7.50 1.37
C SER A 125 -19.96 -6.85 2.53
N ASN A 126 -20.72 -5.80 2.22
CA ASN A 126 -21.54 -5.07 3.20
C ASN A 126 -22.87 -5.82 3.50
N ARG A 127 -23.72 -5.28 4.40
CA ARG A 127 -25.07 -5.82 4.70
C ARG A 127 -25.95 -6.09 3.46
N TYR A 128 -25.62 -5.46 2.33
CA TYR A 128 -26.30 -5.56 1.05
C TYR A 128 -25.61 -6.51 0.07
N ARG A 129 -24.51 -7.14 0.49
CA ARG A 129 -23.66 -8.03 -0.29
C ARG A 129 -23.25 -7.40 -1.63
N MET A 130 -23.00 -6.10 -1.63
CA MET A 130 -22.32 -5.45 -2.75
C MET A 130 -20.82 -5.72 -2.63
N PRO A 131 -20.17 -6.26 -3.67
CA PRO A 131 -18.72 -6.32 -3.72
C PRO A 131 -18.13 -4.90 -3.63
N PHE A 132 -17.22 -4.73 -2.68
CA PHE A 132 -16.36 -3.57 -2.59
C PHE A 132 -15.04 -3.89 -3.27
N SER A 133 -14.67 -3.11 -4.27
CA SER A 133 -13.42 -3.25 -5.01
C SER A 133 -12.65 -1.93 -5.00
N PRO A 134 -11.58 -1.81 -4.20
CA PRO A 134 -10.67 -0.70 -4.30
C PRO A 134 -9.72 -0.89 -5.49
N PHE A 135 -9.45 0.20 -6.19
CA PHE A 135 -8.31 0.29 -7.08
C PHE A 135 -7.08 0.60 -6.23
N VAL A 136 -6.15 -0.34 -6.15
CA VAL A 136 -4.99 -0.22 -5.29
C VAL A 136 -3.70 -0.27 -6.08
N GLY A 137 -2.73 0.53 -5.68
CA GLY A 137 -1.35 0.39 -6.15
C GLY A 137 -0.38 0.49 -5.01
N VAL A 138 0.86 0.79 -5.37
CA VAL A 138 2.04 0.60 -4.53
C VAL A 138 2.87 1.87 -4.66
N ASN A 139 2.99 2.66 -3.59
CA ASN A 139 3.75 3.91 -3.68
C ASN A 139 5.27 3.71 -3.76
N HIS A 140 6.09 4.75 -3.73
CA HIS A 140 7.56 4.62 -3.80
C HIS A 140 8.19 4.04 -2.53
N HIS A 141 7.46 4.05 -1.40
CA HIS A 141 7.82 3.22 -0.24
C HIS A 141 7.40 1.77 -0.46
N GLY A 142 6.43 1.58 -1.37
CA GLY A 142 5.72 0.41 -1.86
C GLY A 142 4.42 0.08 -1.12
N SER A 143 3.87 1.08 -0.41
CA SER A 143 2.78 0.90 0.54
C SER A 143 1.51 0.83 -0.26
N THR A 144 0.55 0.02 0.19
CA THR A 144 -0.75 -0.01 -0.48
C THR A 144 -1.39 1.36 -0.42
N VAL A 145 -1.61 1.94 -1.59
CA VAL A 145 -2.35 3.18 -1.74
C VAL A 145 -3.63 2.88 -2.48
N ILE A 146 -4.74 3.35 -1.93
CA ILE A 146 -6.04 3.29 -2.57
C ILE A 146 -6.17 4.51 -3.47
N PHE A 147 -6.35 4.27 -4.74
CA PHE A 147 -6.48 5.30 -5.77
C PHE A 147 -7.95 5.65 -6.05
N ALA A 148 -8.85 4.69 -5.88
CA ALA A 148 -10.28 4.90 -5.91
C ALA A 148 -10.97 3.68 -5.31
N ALA A 149 -12.27 3.77 -5.12
CA ALA A 149 -13.07 2.63 -4.75
C ALA A 149 -14.36 2.57 -5.54
N VAL A 150 -14.83 1.35 -5.76
CA VAL A 150 -16.14 1.09 -6.34
C VAL A 150 -16.91 0.09 -5.51
N LEU A 151 -18.17 0.40 -5.28
CA LEU A 151 -19.18 -0.54 -4.80
C LEU A 151 -20.01 -0.93 -6.01
N VAL A 152 -19.99 -2.21 -6.35
CA VAL A 152 -20.70 -2.75 -7.51
C VAL A 152 -21.89 -3.61 -7.10
N SER A 153 -22.91 -3.67 -7.95
CA SER A 153 -24.05 -4.56 -7.76
C SER A 153 -23.78 -5.97 -8.27
N TYR A 154 -23.05 -6.13 -9.36
CA TYR A 154 -22.83 -7.41 -10.01
C TYR A 154 -21.34 -7.62 -10.29
N GLU A 155 -20.86 -8.86 -10.13
CA GLU A 155 -19.53 -9.26 -10.59
C GLU A 155 -19.60 -9.70 -12.06
N ASP A 156 -19.98 -8.79 -12.96
CA ASP A 156 -20.11 -9.02 -14.41
C ASP A 156 -19.35 -7.98 -15.24
N MET A 157 -19.22 -8.25 -16.55
CA MET A 157 -18.44 -7.43 -17.48
C MET A 157 -18.97 -5.99 -17.56
N GLU A 158 -20.28 -5.81 -17.77
CA GLU A 158 -20.91 -4.49 -17.91
C GLU A 158 -20.70 -3.63 -16.66
N THR A 159 -20.77 -4.24 -15.48
CA THR A 159 -20.56 -3.54 -14.20
C THR A 159 -19.10 -3.15 -13.98
N PHE A 160 -18.15 -4.00 -14.40
CA PHE A 160 -16.74 -3.68 -14.33
C PHE A 160 -16.33 -2.65 -15.39
N GLU A 161 -16.83 -2.74 -16.62
CA GLU A 161 -16.63 -1.74 -17.67
C GLU A 161 -17.06 -0.36 -17.17
N TRP A 162 -18.23 -0.25 -16.54
CA TRP A 162 -18.66 1.01 -15.91
C TRP A 162 -17.67 1.51 -14.85
N GLY A 163 -17.20 0.62 -13.97
CA GLY A 163 -16.21 0.97 -12.94
C GLY A 163 -14.87 1.43 -13.51
N PHE A 164 -14.40 0.78 -14.58
CA PHE A 164 -13.16 1.13 -15.28
C PHE A 164 -13.30 2.42 -16.11
N GLU A 165 -14.44 2.64 -16.75
CA GLU A 165 -14.75 3.88 -17.45
C GLU A 165 -14.70 5.07 -16.50
N LYS A 166 -15.37 4.98 -15.34
CA LYS A 166 -15.34 6.06 -14.33
C LYS A 166 -13.99 6.24 -13.68
N TRP A 167 -13.24 5.16 -13.53
CA TRP A 167 -11.84 5.23 -13.15
C TRP A 167 -11.00 5.99 -14.18
N ILE A 168 -11.12 5.69 -15.48
CA ILE A 168 -10.39 6.39 -16.55
C ILE A 168 -10.80 7.86 -16.57
N GLU A 169 -12.10 8.18 -16.58
CA GLU A 169 -12.58 9.57 -16.53
C GLU A 169 -12.05 10.35 -15.32
N CYS A 170 -11.96 9.69 -14.16
CA CYS A 170 -11.45 10.29 -12.93
C CYS A 170 -9.93 10.52 -12.98
N MET A 171 -9.18 9.63 -13.64
CA MET A 171 -7.73 9.58 -13.59
C MET A 171 -7.03 10.19 -14.82
N ASP A 172 -7.72 10.28 -15.95
CA ASP A 172 -7.19 10.69 -17.25
C ASP A 172 -7.21 12.22 -17.42
N LYS A 173 -6.40 12.88 -16.59
CA LYS A 173 -6.01 14.29 -16.77
C LYS A 173 -4.52 14.46 -17.13
N ASN A 174 -3.81 13.41 -17.61
CA ASN A 174 -2.32 13.35 -17.61
C ASN A 174 -1.63 12.74 -18.86
N LEU A 175 -0.28 12.87 -18.87
CA LEU A 175 0.77 12.52 -19.84
C LEU A 175 0.68 11.21 -20.66
N ARG A 176 -0.22 10.27 -20.34
CA ARG A 176 -0.28 8.95 -21.00
C ARG A 176 -0.73 9.02 -22.46
N SER A 177 -1.38 10.12 -22.84
CA SER A 177 -1.73 10.43 -24.23
C SER A 177 -0.56 11.00 -25.05
N HIS A 178 0.60 11.26 -24.43
CA HIS A 178 1.75 11.81 -25.14
C HIS A 178 2.39 10.75 -26.07
N PRO A 179 2.69 11.07 -27.34
CA PRO A 179 3.21 10.11 -28.32
C PRO A 179 4.49 9.38 -27.90
N HIS A 180 5.27 9.99 -27.01
CA HIS A 180 6.54 9.46 -26.50
C HIS A 180 6.47 9.01 -25.03
N PHE A 181 5.28 8.68 -24.51
CA PHE A 181 5.06 8.37 -23.10
C PHE A 181 6.05 7.33 -22.54
N THR A 182 6.33 6.24 -23.26
CA THR A 182 7.27 5.19 -22.80
C THR A 182 8.71 5.70 -22.65
N ALA A 183 9.14 6.60 -23.51
CA ALA A 183 10.47 7.22 -23.42
C ALA A 183 10.50 8.28 -22.31
N ILE A 184 9.42 9.06 -22.16
CA ILE A 184 9.29 10.04 -21.08
C ILE A 184 9.28 9.35 -19.72
N ASP A 185 8.51 8.27 -19.55
CA ASP A 185 8.43 7.50 -18.30
C ASP A 185 9.80 6.96 -17.87
N ARG A 186 10.55 6.38 -18.83
CA ARG A 186 11.91 5.90 -18.58
C ARG A 186 12.84 7.03 -18.16
N ASP A 187 12.88 8.11 -18.93
CA ASP A 187 13.78 9.23 -18.66
C ASP A 187 13.40 9.94 -17.34
N MET A 188 12.10 10.03 -17.02
CA MET A 188 11.59 10.57 -15.77
C MET A 188 11.99 9.73 -14.55
N ARG A 189 11.98 8.39 -14.68
CA ARG A 189 12.47 7.49 -13.62
C ARG A 189 13.95 7.69 -13.37
N THR A 190 14.77 7.81 -14.42
CA THR A 190 16.20 8.12 -14.32
C THR A 190 16.41 9.47 -13.63
N VAL A 191 15.74 10.53 -14.08
CA VAL A 191 15.83 11.88 -13.47
C VAL A 191 15.47 11.84 -11.98
N VAL A 192 14.42 11.12 -11.59
CA VAL A 192 13.92 11.11 -10.20
C VAL A 192 14.73 10.20 -9.28
N HIS A 193 15.21 9.05 -9.78
CA HIS A 193 15.83 8.01 -8.96
C HIS A 193 17.36 7.96 -9.03
N GLU A 194 17.96 8.49 -10.08
CA GLU A 194 19.43 8.51 -10.25
C GLU A 194 20.04 9.83 -9.80
N SER A 195 19.24 10.90 -9.67
CA SER A 195 19.71 12.16 -9.09
C SER A 195 20.12 11.98 -7.63
N THR A 196 21.29 12.50 -7.29
CA THR A 196 21.87 12.44 -5.94
C THR A 196 21.84 13.79 -5.22
N THR A 197 21.61 14.89 -5.95
CA THR A 197 21.53 16.25 -5.39
C THR A 197 20.32 17.02 -5.94
N GLU A 198 19.86 18.06 -5.21
CA GLU A 198 18.77 18.94 -5.69
C GLU A 198 19.11 19.61 -7.02
N LEU A 199 20.36 20.03 -7.22
CA LEU A 199 20.82 20.71 -8.43
C LEU A 199 20.85 19.78 -9.64
N GLU A 200 21.37 18.56 -9.46
CA GLU A 200 21.38 17.52 -10.49
C GLU A 200 19.96 17.17 -10.95
N PHE A 201 19.02 17.02 -10.00
CA PHE A 201 17.62 16.80 -10.33
C PHE A 201 17.01 17.95 -11.14
N GLN A 202 17.28 19.21 -10.77
CA GLN A 202 16.72 20.37 -11.48
C GLN A 202 17.21 20.43 -12.93
N ASN A 203 18.51 20.24 -13.15
CA ASN A 203 19.10 20.24 -14.50
C ASN A 203 18.55 19.10 -15.36
N LEU A 204 18.55 17.86 -14.85
CA LEU A 204 18.06 16.69 -15.59
C LEU A 204 16.55 16.79 -15.86
N TRP A 205 15.78 17.39 -14.95
CA TRP A 205 14.36 17.66 -15.15
C TRP A 205 14.13 18.66 -16.28
N GLU A 206 14.86 19.78 -16.30
CA GLU A 206 14.76 20.79 -17.35
C GLU A 206 15.11 20.21 -18.72
N GLU A 207 16.21 19.44 -18.81
CA GLU A 207 16.61 18.73 -20.03
C GLU A 207 15.51 17.77 -20.54
N MET A 208 14.90 16.98 -19.64
CA MET A 208 13.81 16.08 -20.00
C MET A 208 12.57 16.86 -20.48
N VAL A 209 12.20 17.95 -19.80
CA VAL A 209 11.04 18.77 -20.17
C VAL A 209 11.23 19.40 -21.54
N GLU A 210 12.44 19.89 -21.84
CA GLU A 210 12.77 20.46 -23.14
C GLU A 210 12.79 19.40 -24.24
N LYS A 211 13.44 18.26 -24.00
CA LYS A 211 13.55 17.13 -24.94
C LYS A 211 12.19 16.64 -25.46
N TYR A 212 11.16 16.69 -24.63
CA TYR A 212 9.82 16.19 -24.95
C TYR A 212 8.76 17.29 -25.15
N ASN A 213 9.16 18.57 -25.20
CA ASN A 213 8.26 19.72 -25.34
C ASN A 213 7.12 19.75 -24.30
N LEU A 214 7.45 19.46 -23.03
CA LEU A 214 6.48 19.31 -21.95
C LEU A 214 6.19 20.60 -21.18
N GLN A 215 6.70 21.75 -21.61
CA GLN A 215 6.63 23.03 -20.89
C GLN A 215 5.18 23.47 -20.64
N GLN A 216 4.26 23.16 -21.56
CA GLN A 216 2.83 23.49 -21.44
C GLN A 216 1.98 22.35 -20.90
N ASN A 217 2.59 21.19 -20.60
CA ASN A 217 1.86 20.07 -20.06
C ASN A 217 1.44 20.37 -18.61
N SER A 218 0.12 20.41 -18.37
CA SER A 218 -0.47 20.75 -17.08
C SER A 218 0.05 19.86 -15.95
N TRP A 219 0.20 18.56 -16.22
CA TRP A 219 0.69 17.60 -15.23
C TRP A 219 2.17 17.79 -14.89
N VAL A 220 3.03 18.02 -15.88
CA VAL A 220 4.47 18.24 -15.63
C VAL A 220 4.70 19.50 -14.81
N ARG A 221 3.93 20.56 -15.08
CA ARG A 221 3.96 21.81 -14.30
C ARG A 221 3.48 21.58 -12.86
N GLU A 222 2.40 20.84 -12.67
CA GLU A 222 1.88 20.48 -11.36
C GLU A 222 2.90 19.63 -10.58
N ALA A 223 3.45 18.58 -11.20
CA ALA A 223 4.47 17.71 -10.62
C ALA A 223 5.71 18.48 -10.17
N TRP A 224 6.19 19.41 -10.98
CA TRP A 224 7.29 20.32 -10.62
C TRP A 224 6.95 21.22 -9.42
N SER A 225 5.72 21.74 -9.37
CA SER A 225 5.28 22.63 -8.27
C SER A 225 5.29 21.93 -6.90
N ILE A 226 5.05 20.62 -6.87
CA ILE A 226 5.02 19.82 -5.64
C ILE A 226 6.25 18.92 -5.45
N ARG A 227 7.33 19.11 -6.24
CA ARG A 227 8.52 18.24 -6.29
C ARG A 227 9.12 17.87 -4.93
N ARG A 228 9.12 18.78 -3.96
CA ARG A 228 9.61 18.54 -2.59
C ARG A 228 8.88 17.41 -1.84
N ARG A 229 7.68 17.02 -2.28
CA ARG A 229 6.83 16.00 -1.63
C ARG A 229 7.02 14.58 -2.17
N TRP A 230 7.64 14.43 -3.33
CA TRP A 230 7.67 13.14 -4.04
C TRP A 230 9.03 12.82 -4.67
N VAL A 231 9.90 13.81 -4.90
CA VAL A 231 11.23 13.59 -5.45
C VAL A 231 12.21 13.27 -4.29
N PRO A 232 12.84 12.09 -4.30
CA PRO A 232 13.68 11.60 -3.19
C PRO A 232 14.75 12.59 -2.71
N VAL A 233 15.42 13.32 -3.60
CA VAL A 233 16.51 14.26 -3.21
C VAL A 233 16.05 15.39 -2.27
N TYR A 234 14.74 15.68 -2.18
CA TYR A 234 14.21 16.74 -1.31
C TYR A 234 13.69 16.24 0.05
N TRP A 235 13.58 14.92 0.26
CA TRP A 235 13.04 14.36 1.51
C TRP A 235 13.82 13.16 2.06
N MET A 236 14.81 12.61 1.34
CA MET A 236 15.64 11.48 1.80
C MET A 236 16.46 11.75 3.08
N ASP A 237 16.48 13.00 3.56
CA ASP A 237 17.02 13.36 4.87
C ASP A 237 15.96 13.27 6.01
N THR A 238 14.77 12.70 5.74
CA THR A 238 13.63 12.62 6.68
C THR A 238 13.37 11.19 7.18
N PHE A 239 13.31 11.01 8.50
CA PHE A 239 13.06 9.75 9.20
C PHE A 239 11.73 9.07 8.83
N CYS A 240 11.74 7.77 8.45
CA CYS A 240 10.57 7.01 7.96
C CYS A 240 10.27 5.69 8.70
N ALA A 241 10.87 5.45 9.88
CA ALA A 241 10.63 4.31 10.77
C ALA A 241 10.61 2.90 10.14
N GLY A 242 11.26 2.68 8.98
CA GLY A 242 11.38 1.33 8.40
C GLY A 242 10.19 0.78 7.64
N MET A 243 9.33 1.65 7.13
CA MET A 243 8.16 1.28 6.35
C MET A 243 8.53 0.86 4.91
N SER A 244 8.84 -0.44 4.71
CA SER A 244 8.58 -1.12 3.42
C SER A 244 7.25 -1.90 3.53
N SER A 245 6.68 -2.36 2.44
CA SER A 245 5.43 -1.71 2.08
C SER A 245 4.39 -2.62 1.42
N THR A 246 4.85 -3.75 0.91
CA THR A 246 4.04 -4.85 0.43
C THR A 246 3.66 -5.84 1.54
N GLN A 247 4.36 -5.87 2.68
CA GLN A 247 4.06 -6.79 3.79
C GLN A 247 2.80 -6.44 4.60
N ARG A 248 2.28 -5.20 4.49
CA ARG A 248 1.30 -4.68 5.47
C ARG A 248 -0.16 -4.67 5.03
N SER A 249 -0.48 -4.69 3.74
CA SER A 249 -1.89 -4.81 3.31
C SER A 249 -2.47 -6.17 3.70
N GLU A 250 -1.69 -7.24 3.59
CA GLU A 250 -2.09 -8.59 4.00
C GLU A 250 -2.27 -8.72 5.52
N GLN A 251 -1.38 -8.12 6.31
CA GLN A 251 -1.39 -8.22 7.78
C GLN A 251 -2.48 -7.34 8.42
N SER A 252 -2.69 -6.13 7.89
CA SER A 252 -3.78 -5.26 8.32
C SER A 252 -5.15 -5.83 7.90
N ASN A 253 -5.26 -6.38 6.68
CA ASN A 253 -6.46 -7.06 6.19
C ASN A 253 -6.84 -8.26 7.07
N ARG A 254 -5.85 -9.07 7.50
CA ARG A 254 -6.08 -10.18 8.44
C ARG A 254 -6.58 -9.71 9.80
N TYR A 255 -6.02 -8.62 10.33
CA TYR A 255 -6.42 -8.06 11.63
C TYR A 255 -7.85 -7.52 11.59
N PHE A 256 -8.22 -6.71 10.59
CA PHE A 256 -9.57 -6.14 10.53
C PHE A 256 -10.66 -7.17 10.19
N LYS A 257 -10.34 -8.22 9.41
CA LYS A 257 -11.26 -9.33 9.12
C LYS A 257 -11.75 -10.09 10.36
N SER A 258 -11.07 -10.00 11.50
CA SER A 258 -11.56 -10.61 12.76
C SER A 258 -12.61 -9.76 13.49
N PHE A 259 -12.74 -8.47 13.13
CA PHE A 259 -13.62 -7.52 13.82
C PHE A 259 -14.88 -7.15 13.03
N VAL A 260 -14.88 -7.29 11.70
CA VAL A 260 -16.00 -6.89 10.83
C VAL A 260 -16.55 -8.08 10.03
N SER A 261 -17.88 -8.23 10.03
CA SER A 261 -18.63 -9.32 9.37
C SER A 261 -19.58 -8.80 8.28
N ILE A 262 -19.95 -9.69 7.35
CA ILE A 262 -20.93 -9.49 6.26
C ILE A 262 -22.30 -8.98 6.77
N GLU A 263 -22.62 -9.21 8.04
CA GLU A 263 -23.90 -8.85 8.66
C GLU A 263 -23.91 -7.43 9.26
N THR A 264 -22.77 -6.74 9.24
CA THR A 264 -22.60 -5.46 9.91
C THR A 264 -23.18 -4.32 9.06
N GLY A 265 -24.14 -3.57 9.60
CA GLY A 265 -24.63 -2.35 8.95
C GLY A 265 -23.55 -1.26 8.89
N LEU A 266 -23.66 -0.30 7.97
CA LEU A 266 -22.61 0.70 7.72
C LEU A 266 -22.17 1.46 8.98
N LYS A 267 -23.12 1.85 9.84
CA LYS A 267 -22.80 2.50 11.12
C LYS A 267 -22.05 1.59 12.09
N LYS A 268 -22.52 0.34 12.24
CA LYS A 268 -21.91 -0.66 13.12
C LYS A 268 -20.53 -1.11 12.62
N PHE A 269 -20.27 -1.00 11.30
CA PHE A 269 -18.95 -1.21 10.71
C PHE A 269 -17.96 -0.15 11.21
N ILE A 270 -18.39 1.10 11.33
CA ILE A 270 -17.58 2.19 11.90
C ILE A 270 -17.33 1.94 13.39
N ASP A 271 -18.35 1.57 14.17
CA ASP A 271 -18.19 1.26 15.61
C ASP A 271 -17.18 0.11 15.85
N GLN A 272 -17.22 -0.93 15.01
CA GLN A 272 -16.29 -2.06 15.10
C GLN A 272 -14.87 -1.69 14.65
N PHE A 273 -14.74 -0.79 13.67
CA PHE A 273 -13.46 -0.23 13.30
C PHE A 273 -12.84 0.57 14.46
N GLU A 274 -13.62 1.40 15.15
CA GLU A 274 -13.17 2.11 16.36
C GLU A 274 -12.79 1.17 17.51
N PHE A 275 -13.54 0.08 17.69
CA PHE A 275 -13.20 -0.95 18.69
C PHE A 275 -11.88 -1.66 18.36
N ALA A 276 -11.62 -1.98 17.10
CA ALA A 276 -10.36 -2.57 16.65
C ALA A 276 -9.16 -1.64 16.90
N LEU A 277 -9.36 -0.32 16.83
CA LEU A 277 -8.35 0.68 17.18
C LEU A 277 -8.09 0.71 18.70
N LYS A 278 -9.14 0.66 19.54
CA LYS A 278 -8.98 0.60 21.01
C LYS A 278 -8.22 -0.63 21.47
N ARG A 279 -8.52 -1.80 20.92
CA ARG A 279 -7.78 -3.04 21.20
C ARG A 279 -6.31 -2.96 20.81
N LYS A 280 -5.99 -2.29 19.70
CA LYS A 280 -4.61 -2.11 19.26
C LYS A 280 -3.82 -1.25 20.25
N ALA A 281 -4.45 -0.23 20.84
CA ALA A 281 -3.86 0.57 21.90
C ALA A 281 -3.65 -0.24 23.21
N GLU A 282 -4.55 -1.18 23.52
CA GLU A 282 -4.36 -2.10 24.66
C GLU A 282 -3.20 -3.07 24.43
N GLU A 283 -3.08 -3.64 23.23
CA GLU A 283 -1.95 -4.50 22.85
C GLU A 283 -0.61 -3.74 22.93
N GLU A 284 -0.59 -2.47 22.51
CA GLU A 284 0.56 -1.57 22.67
C GLU A 284 0.90 -1.33 24.16
N ASN A 285 -0.10 -1.13 25.02
CA ASN A 285 0.11 -0.99 26.46
C ASN A 285 0.72 -2.24 27.11
N VAL A 286 0.33 -3.44 26.65
CA VAL A 286 0.93 -4.71 27.11
C VAL A 286 2.40 -4.81 26.69
N LEU A 287 2.72 -4.40 25.46
CA LEU A 287 4.11 -4.36 24.98
C LEU A 287 4.94 -3.34 25.78
N ASN A 288 4.41 -2.14 26.01
CA ASN A 288 5.07 -1.11 26.84
C ASN A 288 5.30 -1.60 28.28
N PHE A 289 4.38 -2.39 28.83
CA PHE A 289 4.57 -3.03 30.13
C PHE A 289 5.67 -4.09 30.09
N ALA A 290 5.74 -4.90 29.04
CA ALA A 290 6.78 -5.90 28.86
C ALA A 290 8.17 -5.27 28.68
N ASP A 291 8.27 -4.18 27.92
CA ASP A 291 9.54 -3.45 27.73
C ASP A 291 10.11 -2.95 29.05
N LYS A 292 9.26 -2.45 29.95
CA LYS A 292 9.68 -1.98 31.28
C LYS A 292 10.03 -3.10 32.26
N ASN A 293 9.30 -4.22 32.23
CA ASN A 293 9.38 -5.25 33.27
C ASN A 293 10.18 -6.50 32.85
N ARG A 294 10.42 -6.68 31.56
CA ARG A 294 11.14 -7.82 30.97
C ARG A 294 12.00 -7.35 29.78
N PRO A 295 13.00 -6.48 30.02
CA PRO A 295 13.89 -6.04 28.95
C PRO A 295 14.71 -7.22 28.40
N LEU A 296 14.93 -7.21 27.09
CA LEU A 296 15.82 -8.15 26.42
C LEU A 296 17.24 -8.01 26.96
N LYS A 297 17.94 -9.13 27.15
CA LYS A 297 19.34 -9.09 27.60
C LYS A 297 20.26 -8.61 26.47
N TRP A 298 21.20 -7.76 26.82
CA TRP A 298 22.31 -7.35 25.98
C TRP A 298 23.57 -8.18 26.28
N ASP A 299 24.47 -8.30 25.31
CA ASP A 299 25.72 -9.04 25.43
C ASP A 299 26.90 -8.10 25.73
N GLN A 300 27.61 -8.35 26.83
CA GLN A 300 28.76 -7.55 27.27
C GLN A 300 29.96 -7.62 26.32
N GLY A 301 30.03 -8.63 25.46
CA GLY A 301 31.07 -8.78 24.45
C GLY A 301 30.81 -8.00 23.16
N ILE A 302 29.65 -7.33 23.02
CA ILE A 302 29.25 -6.67 21.78
C ILE A 302 29.24 -5.14 21.97
N MET A 303 29.98 -4.46 21.10
CA MET A 303 30.07 -3.00 21.06
C MET A 303 28.70 -2.33 20.87
N PHE A 304 28.45 -1.26 21.63
CA PHE A 304 27.25 -0.40 21.59
C PHE A 304 25.92 -1.03 22.05
N GLU A 305 25.82 -2.35 22.24
CA GLU A 305 24.56 -3.00 22.65
C GLU A 305 24.02 -2.45 23.98
N GLU A 306 24.89 -2.16 24.95
CA GLU A 306 24.49 -1.57 26.24
C GLU A 306 23.72 -0.25 26.06
N VAL A 307 24.21 0.58 25.14
CA VAL A 307 23.70 1.93 24.91
C VAL A 307 22.31 1.87 24.31
N PHE A 308 22.13 1.04 23.27
CA PHE A 308 20.83 0.86 22.63
C PHE A 308 19.84 0.09 23.51
N HIS A 309 20.31 -0.86 24.32
CA HIS A 309 19.48 -1.58 25.29
C HIS A 309 18.78 -0.66 26.29
N LYS A 310 19.46 0.42 26.71
CA LYS A 310 18.91 1.38 27.68
C LYS A 310 17.84 2.30 27.09
N VAL A 311 17.81 2.44 25.76
CA VAL A 311 17.01 3.47 25.06
C VAL A 311 15.92 2.85 24.20
N TYR A 312 16.13 1.66 23.64
CA TYR A 312 15.19 1.02 22.71
C TYR A 312 14.15 0.15 23.43
N THR A 313 12.92 0.15 22.92
CA THR A 313 11.93 -0.90 23.17
C THR A 313 12.48 -2.28 22.79
N ASN A 314 11.95 -3.37 23.36
CA ASN A 314 12.47 -4.72 23.08
C ASN A 314 12.47 -5.04 21.58
N LYS A 315 11.43 -4.62 20.87
CA LYS A 315 11.32 -4.83 19.43
C LYS A 315 12.41 -4.07 18.67
N LYS A 316 12.66 -2.82 19.02
CA LYS A 316 13.69 -2.00 18.36
C LYS A 316 15.09 -2.46 18.70
N PHE A 317 15.30 -2.90 19.93
CA PHE A 317 16.55 -3.52 20.34
C PHE A 317 16.81 -4.81 19.56
N GLN A 318 15.79 -5.66 19.36
CA GLN A 318 15.93 -6.84 18.51
C GLN A 318 16.31 -6.50 17.06
N GLU A 319 15.69 -5.48 16.46
CA GLU A 319 16.07 -5.01 15.10
C GLU A 319 17.54 -4.55 15.04
N PHE A 320 18.06 -3.92 16.10
CA PHE A 320 19.49 -3.57 16.20
C PHE A 320 20.38 -4.81 16.35
N LYS A 321 20.00 -5.78 17.19
CA LYS A 321 20.72 -7.06 17.33
C LYS A 321 20.81 -7.83 16.01
N ASP A 322 19.77 -7.77 15.19
CA ASP A 322 19.76 -8.39 13.86
C ASP A 322 20.78 -7.71 12.92
N GLU A 323 20.98 -6.39 13.01
CA GLU A 323 22.02 -5.68 12.27
C GLU A 323 23.43 -6.01 12.78
N VAL A 324 23.63 -6.10 14.10
CA VAL A 324 24.90 -6.54 14.71
C VAL A 324 25.26 -7.96 14.24
N TYR A 325 24.32 -8.90 14.32
CA TYR A 325 24.54 -10.27 13.82
C TYR A 325 24.82 -10.26 12.31
N GLY A 326 24.19 -9.34 11.58
CA GLY A 326 24.43 -9.07 10.18
C GLY A 326 25.88 -8.74 9.82
N CYS A 327 26.63 -8.11 10.72
CA CYS A 327 28.05 -7.75 10.52
C CYS A 327 28.95 -8.95 10.26
N ILE A 328 28.61 -10.13 10.80
CA ILE A 328 29.36 -11.40 10.56
C ILE A 328 29.44 -11.71 9.05
N ASN A 329 28.40 -11.32 8.31
CA ASN A 329 28.29 -11.54 6.88
C ASN A 329 28.58 -10.28 6.04
N THR A 330 29.18 -9.25 6.62
CA THR A 330 29.53 -7.99 5.94
C THR A 330 31.04 -7.80 5.91
N ASN A 331 31.60 -7.68 4.71
CA ASN A 331 32.99 -7.31 4.49
C ASN A 331 33.09 -5.80 4.27
N VAL A 332 34.22 -5.20 4.63
CA VAL A 332 34.51 -3.78 4.41
C VAL A 332 35.91 -3.63 3.82
N GLU A 333 36.01 -2.82 2.78
CA GLU A 333 37.28 -2.48 2.12
C GLU A 333 37.51 -0.96 2.22
N THR A 334 38.70 -0.54 2.60
CA THR A 334 39.05 0.89 2.66
C THR A 334 39.28 1.41 1.25
N ILE A 335 38.63 2.52 0.91
CA ILE A 335 38.82 3.17 -0.39
C ILE A 335 40.08 4.07 -0.31
N PRO A 336 41.08 3.89 -1.20
CA PRO A 336 42.26 4.76 -1.27
C PRO A 336 41.84 6.21 -1.55
N ASN A 337 42.50 7.19 -0.92
CA ASN A 337 42.18 8.65 -0.89
C ASN A 337 41.27 9.14 0.25
N SER A 338 41.29 8.47 1.41
CA SER A 338 40.69 9.00 2.64
C SER A 338 41.47 10.22 3.16
N LEU A 339 40.96 11.42 2.89
CA LEU A 339 41.56 12.69 3.29
C LEU A 339 41.35 12.96 4.80
N GLY A 340 42.44 12.94 5.56
CA GLY A 340 42.46 13.36 6.97
C GLY A 340 41.44 12.61 7.84
N PHE A 341 40.45 13.36 8.35
CA PHE A 341 39.39 12.89 9.25
C PHE A 341 38.24 12.17 8.52
N LEU A 342 38.17 12.23 7.19
CA LEU A 342 37.14 11.53 6.42
C LEU A 342 37.66 10.18 5.94
N LYS A 343 37.09 9.11 6.49
CA LYS A 343 37.36 7.72 6.11
C LYS A 343 36.26 7.21 5.21
N MET A 344 36.65 6.65 4.07
CA MET A 344 35.74 6.12 3.04
C MET A 344 35.92 4.62 2.95
N PHE A 345 34.80 3.90 2.95
CA PHE A 345 34.77 2.45 2.90
C PHE A 345 33.77 1.94 1.88
N ARG A 346 34.03 0.74 1.38
CA ARG A 346 33.10 -0.05 0.58
C ARG A 346 32.66 -1.26 1.39
N ALA A 347 31.40 -1.29 1.79
CA ALA A 347 30.83 -2.37 2.59
C ALA A 347 29.99 -3.32 1.71
N THR A 348 30.31 -4.61 1.74
CA THR A 348 29.66 -5.66 0.94
C THR A 348 29.04 -6.74 1.82
N SER A 349 27.73 -6.93 1.74
CA SER A 349 27.00 -8.01 2.44
C SER A 349 26.99 -9.30 1.61
N LYS A 350 27.45 -10.40 2.19
CA LYS A 350 27.49 -11.74 1.56
C LYS A 350 26.11 -12.39 1.49
N VAL A 351 25.26 -12.10 2.47
CA VAL A 351 23.86 -12.52 2.53
C VAL A 351 22.96 -11.38 2.09
N ASN A 352 21.80 -11.72 1.54
CA ASN A 352 20.79 -10.72 1.21
C ASN A 352 20.35 -10.02 2.50
N ASP A 353 20.34 -8.70 2.42
CA ASP A 353 19.73 -7.88 3.45
C ASP A 353 18.21 -8.16 3.46
N PRO A 354 17.58 -8.41 4.62
CA PRO A 354 16.14 -8.63 4.69
C PRO A 354 15.32 -7.42 4.21
N PHE A 355 15.94 -6.24 4.14
CA PHE A 355 15.29 -4.99 3.76
C PHE A 355 15.46 -4.62 2.27
N TRP A 356 16.61 -4.92 1.65
CA TRP A 356 16.88 -4.56 0.24
C TRP A 356 16.66 -5.73 -0.74
N LYS A 357 15.98 -5.51 -1.87
CA LYS A 357 15.75 -6.53 -2.91
C LYS A 357 17.08 -7.04 -3.49
N LYS A 358 17.06 -8.32 -3.87
CA LYS A 358 18.14 -9.31 -4.12
C LYS A 358 19.47 -8.90 -4.81
N ASP A 359 19.64 -7.69 -5.34
CA ASP A 359 20.80 -7.36 -6.18
C ASP A 359 21.73 -6.28 -5.62
N ARG A 360 21.31 -5.49 -4.62
CA ARG A 360 22.15 -4.42 -4.04
C ARG A 360 22.85 -4.88 -2.76
N ARG A 361 24.09 -5.35 -2.90
CA ARG A 361 24.91 -5.89 -1.80
C ARG A 361 26.06 -5.00 -1.37
N CYS A 362 26.38 -3.96 -2.14
CA CYS A 362 27.54 -3.11 -1.94
C CYS A 362 27.11 -1.66 -1.73
N PHE A 363 27.65 -1.04 -0.68
CA PHE A 363 27.34 0.33 -0.28
C PHE A 363 28.60 1.08 0.12
N ASP A 364 28.71 2.34 -0.30
CA ASP A 364 29.77 3.22 0.15
C ASP A 364 29.38 3.84 1.51
N VAL A 365 30.34 3.83 2.44
CA VAL A 365 30.21 4.35 3.80
C VAL A 365 31.24 5.44 4.01
N SER A 366 30.81 6.57 4.56
CA SER A 366 31.70 7.65 4.97
C SER A 366 31.61 7.87 6.48
N ILE A 367 32.78 7.96 7.12
CA ILE A 367 32.93 8.21 8.54
C ILE A 367 33.84 9.42 8.71
N ASN A 368 33.31 10.49 9.27
CA ASN A 368 34.09 11.64 9.71
C ASN A 368 34.44 11.46 11.19
N THR A 369 35.71 11.19 11.49
CA THR A 369 36.18 10.92 12.85
C THR A 369 36.25 12.18 13.72
N MET A 370 36.24 13.37 13.11
CA MET A 370 36.28 14.65 13.83
C MET A 370 34.87 15.16 14.18
N SER A 371 33.93 15.13 13.22
CA SER A 371 32.54 15.54 13.46
C SER A 371 31.64 14.43 14.00
N GLY A 372 32.14 13.19 14.04
CA GLY A 372 31.36 12.01 14.37
C GLY A 372 30.20 11.79 13.41
N GLU A 373 30.32 12.18 12.14
CA GLU A 373 29.26 12.05 11.13
C GLU A 373 29.47 10.77 10.32
N TYR A 374 28.47 9.89 10.34
CA TYR A 374 28.43 8.61 9.66
C TYR A 374 27.33 8.64 8.60
N LYS A 375 27.68 8.31 7.36
CA LYS A 375 26.72 8.16 6.26
C LYS A 375 26.96 6.83 5.57
N CYS A 376 25.88 6.18 5.19
CA CYS A 376 25.93 4.97 4.39
C CYS A 376 24.97 5.09 3.21
N GLY A 377 25.40 4.65 2.03
CA GLY A 377 24.54 4.58 0.85
C GLY A 377 23.31 3.68 1.03
N CYS A 378 23.29 2.80 2.04
CA CYS A 378 22.11 2.00 2.37
C CYS A 378 21.00 2.82 3.04
N LYS A 379 21.31 4.01 3.58
CA LYS A 379 20.33 4.92 4.20
C LYS A 379 19.46 4.32 5.32
N LEU A 380 19.86 3.20 5.93
CA LEU A 380 19.05 2.53 6.96
C LEU A 380 18.86 3.40 8.20
N PHE A 381 19.88 4.17 8.59
CA PHE A 381 19.77 5.06 9.75
C PHE A 381 18.81 6.20 9.46
N GLU A 382 18.95 6.85 8.32
CA GLU A 382 18.05 7.90 7.86
C GLU A 382 16.61 7.35 7.69
N PHE A 383 16.45 6.10 7.27
CA PHE A 383 15.14 5.51 6.99
C PHE A 383 14.45 4.86 8.21
N LYS A 384 15.19 4.18 9.09
CA LYS A 384 14.69 3.42 10.25
C LYS A 384 15.09 4.00 11.59
N GLY A 385 16.08 4.89 11.62
CA GLY A 385 16.74 5.34 12.85
C GLY A 385 17.61 4.26 13.49
N ILE A 386 17.93 3.19 12.76
CA ILE A 386 18.78 2.10 13.23
C ILE A 386 20.07 2.13 12.43
N VAL A 387 21.20 2.16 13.14
CA VAL A 387 22.52 2.13 12.54
C VAL A 387 22.69 0.79 11.82
N CYS A 388 23.00 0.82 10.52
CA CYS A 388 23.14 -0.42 9.75
C CYS A 388 24.41 -1.18 10.07
N ARG A 389 24.39 -2.48 9.76
CA ARG A 389 25.55 -3.37 9.78
C ARG A 389 26.78 -2.82 9.06
N HIS A 390 26.59 -2.01 7.99
CA HIS A 390 27.70 -1.42 7.24
C HIS A 390 28.45 -0.37 8.06
N ILE A 391 27.72 0.53 8.73
CA ILE A 391 28.32 1.54 9.60
C ILE A 391 28.93 0.84 10.82
N ILE A 392 28.20 -0.08 11.46
CA ILE A 392 28.69 -0.84 12.62
C ILE A 392 30.02 -1.54 12.27
N LYS A 393 30.11 -2.20 11.12
CA LYS A 393 31.34 -2.89 10.70
C LYS A 393 32.49 -1.94 10.40
N CYS A 394 32.22 -0.76 9.84
CA CYS A 394 33.26 0.25 9.62
C CYS A 394 33.77 0.85 10.94
N LEU A 395 32.89 1.02 11.94
CA LEU A 395 33.27 1.49 13.29
C LEU A 395 34.14 0.46 14.02
N ASP A 396 33.81 -0.83 13.89
CA ASP A 396 34.61 -1.98 14.37
C ASP A 396 36.02 -1.96 13.77
N VAL A 397 36.14 -1.78 12.44
CA VAL A 397 37.44 -1.67 11.75
C VAL A 397 38.26 -0.45 12.20
N LEU A 398 37.59 0.65 12.58
CA LEU A 398 38.22 1.88 13.04
C LEU A 398 38.49 1.91 14.55
N ASP A 399 38.16 0.84 15.29
CA ASP A 399 38.28 0.75 16.74
C ASP A 399 37.60 1.94 17.47
N VAL A 400 36.43 2.34 16.98
CA VAL A 400 35.66 3.43 17.59
C VAL A 400 34.93 2.91 18.83
N SER A 401 35.24 3.50 19.98
CA SER A 401 34.70 3.05 21.27
C SER A 401 33.39 3.70 21.69
N VAL A 402 33.01 4.84 21.09
CA VAL A 402 31.81 5.61 21.46
C VAL A 402 31.01 5.98 20.22
N ILE A 403 29.70 5.72 20.26
CA ILE A 403 28.79 6.17 19.21
C ILE A 403 28.20 7.55 19.57
N PRO A 404 28.21 8.54 18.66
CA PRO A 404 27.66 9.86 18.94
C PRO A 404 26.15 9.84 19.22
N ASP A 405 25.71 10.66 20.17
CA ASP A 405 24.32 10.74 20.64
C ASP A 405 23.28 10.91 19.55
N LYS A 406 23.63 11.61 18.45
CA LYS A 406 22.74 11.80 17.30
C LYS A 406 22.32 10.49 16.61
N TYR A 407 23.03 9.39 16.83
CA TYR A 407 22.69 8.05 16.33
C TYR A 407 21.95 7.18 17.35
N ILE A 408 21.74 7.67 18.57
CA ILE A 408 21.01 7.01 19.66
C ILE A 408 19.65 7.68 19.79
N LEU A 409 18.65 7.17 19.08
CA LEU A 409 17.31 7.75 19.05
C LEU A 409 16.42 7.10 20.13
N ASP A 410 15.62 7.88 20.85
CA ASP A 410 14.60 7.33 21.75
C ASP A 410 13.49 6.63 20.93
N ARG A 411 13.32 5.31 21.10
CA ARG A 411 12.62 4.44 20.12
C ARG A 411 11.84 3.26 20.68
#